data_AF-A0A1I7DJ64-F1
#
_entry.id   AF-A0A1I7DJ64-F1
#
_cell.length_a   1.000
_cell.length_b   1.000
_cell.length_c   1.000
_cell.angle_alpha   90.00
_cell.angle_beta   90.00
_cell.angle_gamma   90.00
#
_symmetry.space_group_name_H-M   'P 1'
#
loop_
_entity.id
_entity.type
_entity.pdbx_description
1 polymer ?
#
loop_
_entity_poly.entity_id
_entity_poly.type
_entity_poly.pdbx_seq_one_letter_code
_entity_poly.pdbx_strand_id
1 'polypeptide(L)'
;MKRLTRNGFTLLELVISIAIIGILAAIALPAYDSYITKSKANAAQSDLAALALNFENAFQRQLAYPVATTTSTAQTKALFTGWAPAQSDFTYTSESTTTTYTLTATGKSGNLSSCVMSLDNQNVRTVSGCPGVTSW
;
A
#
# COMPACT_ATOMS: atom_id res chain seq x y z
N MET A 1 -40.90 -46.61 20.38
CA MET A 1 -39.62 -46.13 19.80
C MET A 1 -39.91 -44.92 18.92
N LYS A 2 -39.46 -43.73 19.34
CA LYS A 2 -39.75 -42.45 18.66
C LYS A 2 -38.76 -42.32 17.49
N ARG A 3 -39.23 -42.49 16.25
CA ARG A 3 -38.39 -42.27 15.05
C ARG A 3 -38.10 -40.78 14.95
N LEU A 4 -36.84 -40.40 15.13
CA LEU A 4 -36.37 -39.06 14.79
C LEU A 4 -36.33 -38.97 13.27
N THR A 5 -37.25 -38.23 12.67
CA THR A 5 -37.23 -37.89 11.23
C THR A 5 -35.93 -37.15 10.93
N ARG A 6 -35.05 -37.78 10.15
CA ARG A 6 -33.78 -37.20 9.75
C ARG A 6 -34.06 -36.34 8.51
N ASN A 7 -34.33 -35.05 8.71
CA ASN A 7 -34.53 -34.10 7.63
C ASN A 7 -33.17 -33.88 6.93
N GLY A 8 -33.01 -34.50 5.76
CA GLY A 8 -31.84 -34.31 4.90
C GLY A 8 -32.00 -33.07 4.01
N PHE A 9 -30.88 -32.53 3.56
CA PHE A 9 -30.83 -31.43 2.59
C PHE A 9 -31.23 -31.95 1.19
N THR A 10 -32.04 -31.21 0.44
CA THR A 10 -32.38 -31.57 -0.94
C THR A 10 -31.28 -31.13 -1.91
N LEU A 11 -31.15 -31.84 -3.04
CA LEU A 11 -30.26 -31.42 -4.12
C LEU A 11 -30.63 -30.04 -4.67
N LEU A 12 -31.92 -29.70 -4.67
CA LEU A 12 -32.42 -28.41 -5.14
C LEU A 12 -31.96 -27.27 -4.23
N GLU A 13 -32.05 -27.44 -2.90
CA GLU A 13 -31.58 -26.45 -1.94
C GLU A 13 -30.07 -26.21 -2.08
N LEU A 14 -29.29 -27.26 -2.38
CA LEU A 14 -27.85 -27.12 -2.58
C LEU A 14 -27.54 -26.30 -3.83
N VAL A 15 -28.23 -26.56 -4.94
CA VAL A 15 -28.02 -25.83 -6.21
C VAL A 15 -28.40 -24.35 -6.05
N ILE A 16 -29.51 -24.03 -5.40
CA ILE A 16 -29.93 -22.64 -5.16
C ILE A 16 -28.92 -21.94 -4.25
N SER A 17 -28.45 -22.62 -3.20
CA SER A 17 -27.45 -22.06 -2.28
C SER A 17 -26.15 -21.71 -3.00
N ILE A 18 -25.65 -22.61 -3.86
CA ILE A 18 -24.43 -22.38 -4.65
C ILE A 18 -24.65 -21.22 -5.64
N ALA A 19 -25.83 -21.13 -6.26
CA ALA A 19 -26.14 -20.02 -7.16
C ALA A 19 -26.11 -18.66 -6.45
N ILE A 20 -26.68 -18.57 -5.24
CA ILE A 20 -26.64 -17.34 -4.43
C ILE A 20 -25.20 -16.99 -4.02
N ILE A 21 -24.44 -17.98 -3.54
CA ILE A 21 -23.02 -17.77 -3.16
C ILE A 21 -22.21 -17.31 -4.37
N GLY A 22 -22.45 -17.86 -5.56
CA GLY A 22 -21.78 -17.45 -6.80
C GLY A 22 -22.02 -15.97 -7.14
N ILE A 23 -23.27 -15.49 -7.03
CA ILE A 23 -23.62 -14.08 -7.26
C ILE A 23 -22.92 -13.17 -6.24
N LEU A 24 -22.95 -13.55 -4.96
CA LEU A 24 -22.31 -12.77 -3.90
C LEU A 24 -20.79 -12.72 -4.08
N ALA A 25 -20.16 -13.84 -4.44
CA ALA A 25 -18.72 -13.93 -4.66
C ALA A 25 -18.26 -13.05 -5.84
N ALA A 26 -19.05 -12.98 -6.92
CA ALA A 26 -18.74 -12.16 -8.09
C ALA A 26 -18.61 -10.66 -7.76
N ILE A 27 -19.35 -10.16 -6.76
CA ILE A 27 -19.29 -8.76 -6.32
C ILE A 27 -18.26 -8.60 -5.19
N ALA A 28 -18.23 -9.52 -4.23
CA ALA A 28 -17.41 -9.41 -3.03
C ALA A 28 -15.91 -9.49 -3.31
N LEU A 29 -15.48 -10.39 -4.20
CA LEU A 29 -14.05 -10.59 -4.51
C LEU A 29 -13.36 -9.35 -5.09
N PRO A 30 -13.85 -8.72 -6.19
CA PRO A 30 -13.18 -7.53 -6.73
C PRO A 30 -13.23 -6.35 -5.75
N ALA A 31 -14.30 -6.22 -4.96
CA ALA A 31 -14.40 -5.19 -3.93
C ALA A 31 -13.34 -5.38 -2.83
N TYR A 32 -13.14 -6.61 -2.35
CA TYR A 32 -12.14 -6.92 -1.34
C TYR A 32 -10.71 -6.66 -1.83
N ASP A 33 -10.37 -7.07 -3.06
CA ASP A 33 -9.06 -6.81 -3.65
C ASP A 33 -8.76 -5.31 -3.78
N SER A 34 -9.77 -4.52 -4.15
CA SER A 34 -9.65 -3.06 -4.21
C SER A 34 -9.41 -2.44 -2.83
N TYR A 35 -10.07 -2.96 -1.79
CA TYR A 35 -9.92 -2.50 -0.41
C TYR A 35 -8.51 -2.79 0.13
N ILE A 36 -8.01 -4.01 -0.08
CA ILE A 36 -6.65 -4.38 0.32
C ILE A 36 -5.62 -3.53 -0.44
N THR A 37 -5.81 -3.34 -1.76
CA THR A 37 -4.93 -2.49 -2.58
C THR A 37 -4.87 -1.05 -2.03
N LYS A 38 -6.02 -0.46 -1.71
CA LYS A 38 -6.10 0.87 -1.11
C LYS A 38 -5.45 0.93 0.28
N SER A 39 -5.68 -0.07 1.12
CA SER A 39 -5.05 -0.18 2.44
C SER A 39 -3.53 -0.22 2.34
N LYS A 40 -2.99 -0.99 1.39
CA LYS A 40 -1.55 -1.05 1.12
C LYS A 40 -0.97 0.28 0.65
N ALA A 41 -1.68 0.99 -0.23
CA ALA A 41 -1.27 2.32 -0.67
C ALA A 41 -1.25 3.35 0.48
N ASN A 42 -2.27 3.35 1.34
CA ASN A 42 -2.32 4.22 2.52
C ASN A 42 -1.19 3.91 3.54
N ALA A 43 -0.83 2.64 3.70
CA ALA A 43 0.32 2.25 4.51
C ALA A 43 1.63 2.81 3.91
N ALA A 44 1.79 2.73 2.58
CA ALA A 44 2.96 3.28 1.90
C ALA A 44 3.06 4.81 1.97
N GLN A 45 1.92 5.52 1.98
CA GLN A 45 1.88 6.96 2.27
C GLN A 45 2.41 7.28 3.67
N SER A 46 2.04 6.47 4.65
CA SER A 46 2.53 6.62 6.03
C SER A 46 4.03 6.34 6.11
N ASP A 47 4.52 5.33 5.38
CA ASP A 47 5.94 5.02 5.27
C ASP A 47 6.74 6.18 4.64
N LEU A 48 6.19 6.82 3.59
CA LEU A 48 6.79 8.02 2.97
C LEU A 48 6.82 9.22 3.92
N ALA A 49 5.73 9.45 4.66
CA ALA A 49 5.69 10.52 5.66
C ALA A 49 6.73 10.29 6.76
N ALA A 50 6.89 9.05 7.23
CA ALA A 50 7.94 8.68 8.18
C ALA A 50 9.35 8.89 7.59
N LEU A 51 9.55 8.59 6.30
CA LEU A 51 10.82 8.86 5.63
C LEU A 51 11.12 10.36 5.54
N ALA A 52 10.13 11.19 5.19
CA ALA A 52 10.27 12.65 5.16
C ALA A 52 10.68 13.19 6.53
N LEU A 53 10.07 12.72 7.62
CA LEU A 53 10.48 13.09 8.97
C LEU A 53 11.95 12.77 9.25
N ASN A 54 12.51 11.68 8.69
CA ASN A 54 13.93 11.37 8.85
C ASN A 54 14.83 12.36 8.10
N PHE A 55 14.44 12.77 6.88
CA PHE A 55 15.12 13.83 6.13
C PHE A 55 15.08 15.17 6.87
N GLU A 56 13.92 15.57 7.36
CA GLU A 56 13.75 16.80 8.15
C GLU A 56 14.62 16.77 9.42
N ASN A 57 14.63 15.65 10.13
CA ASN A 57 15.48 15.47 11.30
C ASN A 57 16.98 15.57 10.97
N ALA A 58 17.42 15.11 9.80
CA ALA A 58 18.80 15.27 9.35
C ALA A 58 19.13 16.74 9.07
N PHE A 59 18.22 17.45 8.39
CA PHE A 59 18.37 18.88 8.13
C PHE A 59 18.44 19.71 9.42
N GLN A 60 17.61 19.42 10.42
CA GLN A 60 17.65 20.11 11.71
C GLN A 60 19.00 19.94 12.45
N ARG A 61 19.72 18.84 12.21
CA ARG A 61 21.02 18.57 12.86
C ARG A 61 22.21 19.15 12.11
N GLN A 62 22.15 19.10 10.77
CA GLN A 62 23.30 19.36 9.91
C GLN A 62 23.12 20.58 9.01
N LEU A 63 21.94 21.21 9.04
CA LEU A 63 21.53 22.30 8.15
C LEU A 63 21.64 21.95 6.65
N ALA A 64 21.64 20.65 6.35
CA ALA A 64 21.67 20.09 5.01
C ALA A 64 20.98 18.73 5.03
N TYR A 65 20.29 18.40 3.94
CA TYR A 65 19.82 17.04 3.71
C TYR A 65 21.00 16.14 3.29
N PRO A 66 20.95 14.83 3.61
CA PRO A 66 21.92 13.89 3.09
C PRO A 66 21.77 13.81 1.56
N VAL A 67 22.85 14.07 0.83
CA VAL A 67 22.86 14.01 -0.64
C VAL A 67 22.91 12.55 -1.06
N ALA A 68 21.81 12.03 -1.59
CA ALA A 68 21.72 10.64 -2.02
C ALA A 68 20.66 10.44 -3.10
N THR A 69 21.00 9.60 -4.07
CA THR A 69 20.04 9.06 -5.05
C THR A 69 19.98 7.56 -4.85
N THR A 70 18.88 7.06 -4.30
CA THR A 70 18.66 5.63 -4.05
C THR A 70 17.71 5.06 -5.09
N THR A 71 17.95 3.85 -5.55
CA THR A 71 17.09 3.14 -6.53
C THR A 71 16.35 1.96 -5.90
N SER A 72 16.54 1.70 -4.61
CA SER A 72 15.89 0.60 -3.89
C SER A 72 15.62 0.93 -2.43
N THR A 73 14.60 0.28 -1.86
CA THR A 73 14.28 0.39 -0.43
C THR A 73 15.48 0.02 0.46
N ALA A 74 16.33 -0.91 0.04
CA ALA A 74 17.51 -1.31 0.80
C ALA A 74 18.53 -0.16 0.92
N GLN A 75 18.76 0.57 -0.17
CA GLN A 75 19.63 1.75 -0.17
C GLN A 75 19.01 2.89 0.67
N THR A 76 17.69 3.12 0.56
CA THR A 76 17.01 4.13 1.39
C THR A 76 17.09 3.81 2.88
N LYS A 77 16.94 2.52 3.25
CA LYS A 77 17.16 2.06 4.63
C LYS A 77 18.60 2.21 5.11
N ALA A 78 19.59 2.13 4.21
CA ALA A 78 20.98 2.35 4.58
C ALA A 78 21.26 3.83 4.92
N LEU A 79 20.52 4.77 4.32
CA LEU A 79 20.59 6.19 4.70
C LEU A 79 19.98 6.44 6.08
N PHE A 80 18.87 5.77 6.39
CA PHE A 80 18.16 5.91 7.66
C PHE A 80 17.87 4.55 8.28
N THR A 81 18.79 4.04 9.08
CA THR A 81 18.71 2.70 9.68
C THR A 81 17.53 2.53 10.64
N GLY A 82 17.03 3.63 11.23
CA GLY A 82 15.83 3.66 12.07
C GLY A 82 14.52 3.70 11.29
N TRP A 83 14.56 3.89 9.96
CA TRP A 83 13.38 3.86 9.11
C TRP A 83 13.12 2.44 8.61
N ALA A 84 11.95 1.90 8.95
CA ALA A 84 11.50 0.58 8.56
C ALA A 84 10.09 0.69 7.98
N PRO A 85 9.92 0.64 6.64
CA PRO A 85 8.60 0.70 6.04
C PRO A 85 7.78 -0.54 6.42
N ALA A 86 6.52 -0.34 6.78
CA ALA A 86 5.59 -1.42 7.10
C ALA A 86 5.15 -2.19 5.83
N GLN A 87 5.14 -1.51 4.68
CA GLN A 87 4.65 -2.09 3.43
C GLN A 87 5.79 -2.65 2.56
N SER A 88 5.70 -3.94 2.22
CA SER A 88 6.66 -4.63 1.35
C SER A 88 6.34 -4.54 -0.14
N ASP A 89 5.09 -4.24 -0.51
CA ASP A 89 4.64 -4.19 -1.91
C ASP A 89 5.05 -2.92 -2.66
N PHE A 90 5.75 -2.01 -1.98
CA PHE A 90 6.31 -0.79 -2.56
C PHE A 90 7.83 -0.79 -2.51
N THR A 91 8.42 -0.21 -3.55
CA THR A 91 9.82 0.19 -3.58
C THR A 91 9.90 1.66 -3.24
N TYR A 92 10.67 1.99 -2.21
CA TYR A 92 10.88 3.36 -1.78
C TYR A 92 12.23 3.84 -2.29
N THR A 93 12.25 5.05 -2.81
CA THR A 93 13.45 5.72 -3.29
C THR A 93 13.46 7.17 -2.83
N SER A 94 14.65 7.75 -2.75
CA SER A 94 14.88 9.15 -2.50
C SER A 94 15.87 9.72 -3.51
N GLU A 95 15.61 10.94 -3.94
CA GLU A 95 16.54 11.79 -4.67
C GLU A 95 16.67 13.10 -3.87
N SER A 96 17.86 13.38 -3.35
CA SER A 96 18.09 14.52 -2.49
C SER A 96 19.38 15.27 -2.82
N THR A 97 19.30 16.59 -2.68
CA THR A 97 20.44 17.52 -2.68
C THR A 97 20.69 18.01 -1.25
N THR A 98 21.50 19.04 -1.05
CA THR A 98 21.70 19.63 0.29
C THR A 98 20.48 20.42 0.77
N THR A 99 19.61 20.88 -0.13
CA THR A 99 18.49 21.79 0.17
C THR A 99 17.12 21.26 -0.25
N THR A 100 17.07 20.20 -1.05
CA THR A 100 15.82 19.62 -1.53
C THR A 100 15.83 18.11 -1.44
N TYR A 101 14.65 17.49 -1.37
CA TYR A 101 14.49 16.06 -1.54
C TYR A 101 13.18 15.76 -2.27
N THR A 102 13.15 14.61 -2.94
CA THR A 102 11.94 13.97 -3.46
C THR A 102 11.97 12.51 -3.05
N LEU A 103 10.93 12.08 -2.37
CA LEU A 103 10.72 10.70 -1.95
C LEU A 103 9.65 10.09 -2.84
N THR A 104 9.87 8.85 -3.27
CA THR A 104 8.97 8.15 -4.17
C THR A 104 8.69 6.76 -3.66
N ALA A 105 7.43 6.35 -3.67
CA ALA A 105 7.00 4.98 -3.46
C ALA A 105 6.35 4.45 -4.74
N THR A 106 6.94 3.41 -5.31
CA THR A 106 6.47 2.75 -6.53
C THR A 106 5.99 1.35 -6.22
N GLY A 107 4.75 1.01 -6.58
CA GLY A 107 4.20 -0.32 -6.35
C GLY A 107 4.90 -1.38 -7.21
N LYS A 108 5.14 -2.56 -6.64
CA LYS A 108 5.98 -3.60 -7.26
C LYS A 108 5.23 -4.48 -8.26
N SER A 109 3.96 -4.79 -8.00
CA SER A 109 3.24 -5.82 -8.75
C SER A 109 1.73 -5.77 -8.61
N GLY A 110 1.02 -6.49 -9.49
CA GLY A 110 -0.43 -6.64 -9.46
C GLY A 110 -1.14 -5.31 -9.73
N ASN A 111 -2.24 -5.07 -9.00
CA ASN A 111 -3.04 -3.84 -9.10
C ASN A 111 -2.28 -2.58 -8.65
N LEU A 112 -1.09 -2.72 -8.06
CA LEU A 112 -0.25 -1.60 -7.62
C LEU A 112 0.88 -1.26 -8.60
N SER A 113 1.07 -2.00 -9.70
CA SER A 113 2.21 -1.82 -10.60
C SER A 113 2.29 -0.43 -11.23
N SER A 114 1.15 0.24 -11.45
CA SER A 114 1.07 1.61 -11.93
C SER A 114 1.07 2.67 -10.82
N CYS A 115 1.05 2.24 -9.55
CA CYS A 115 0.89 3.14 -8.41
C CYS A 115 2.22 3.80 -8.08
N VAL A 116 2.28 5.11 -8.26
CA VAL A 116 3.43 5.96 -7.90
C VAL A 116 2.94 7.08 -6.99
N MET A 117 3.57 7.20 -5.83
CA MET A 117 3.33 8.27 -4.86
C MET A 117 4.62 9.03 -4.61
N SER A 118 4.55 10.36 -4.50
CA SER A 118 5.71 11.17 -4.15
C SER A 118 5.41 12.20 -3.07
N LEU A 119 6.46 12.57 -2.33
CA LEU A 119 6.47 13.61 -1.32
C LEU A 119 7.79 14.38 -1.41
N ASP A 120 7.73 15.70 -1.52
CA ASP A 120 8.91 16.56 -1.56
C ASP A 120 9.14 17.36 -0.27
N ASN A 121 10.22 18.14 -0.22
CA ASN A 121 10.58 19.00 0.91
C ASN A 121 9.68 20.24 1.08
N GLN A 122 8.75 20.48 0.15
CA GLN A 122 7.71 21.52 0.25
C GLN A 122 6.37 20.93 0.70
N ASN A 123 6.36 19.63 1.06
CA ASN A 123 5.17 18.86 1.39
C ASN A 123 4.16 18.78 0.24
N VAL A 124 4.63 18.89 -1.01
CA VAL A 124 3.83 18.57 -2.20
C VAL A 124 3.70 17.06 -2.29
N ARG A 125 2.45 16.58 -2.27
CA ARG A 125 2.08 15.17 -2.32
C ARG A 125 1.45 14.87 -3.65
N THR A 126 1.99 13.87 -4.35
CA THR A 126 1.39 13.41 -5.59
C THR A 126 1.08 11.93 -5.51
N VAL A 127 0.04 11.52 -6.23
CA VAL A 127 -0.34 10.13 -6.40
C VAL A 127 -0.82 9.95 -7.84
N SER A 128 -0.37 8.87 -8.46
CA SER A 128 -0.73 8.53 -9.84
C SER A 128 -0.85 7.01 -9.97
N GLY A 129 -1.83 6.55 -10.75
CA GLY A 129 -2.01 5.13 -11.08
C GLY A 129 -2.30 4.20 -9.89
N CYS A 130 -2.73 4.73 -8.74
CA CYS A 130 -3.09 3.96 -7.55
C CYS A 130 -4.60 3.69 -7.49
N PRO A 131 -5.07 2.42 -7.53
CA PRO A 131 -6.49 2.12 -7.49
C PRO A 131 -7.15 2.59 -6.18
N GLY A 132 -8.22 3.38 -6.30
CA GLY A 132 -9.01 3.84 -5.14
C GLY A 132 -8.35 4.93 -4.29
N VAL A 133 -7.21 5.47 -4.74
CA VAL A 133 -6.48 6.57 -4.09
C VAL A 133 -6.19 7.66 -5.12
N THR A 134 -6.79 8.84 -4.91
CA THR A 134 -6.70 9.98 -5.85
C THR A 134 -5.94 11.18 -5.27
N SER A 135 -5.75 11.22 -3.95
CA SER A 135 -5.01 12.27 -3.24
C SER A 135 -4.61 11.77 -1.85
N TRP A 136 -3.63 12.45 -1.24
CA TRP A 136 -3.14 12.19 0.11
C TRP A 136 -2.31 13.35 0.67
#